data_AF-A0A2G5QIE2-F1
#
_entry.id   AF-A0A2G5QIE2-F1
#
_cell.length_a   1.000
_cell.length_b   1.000
_cell.length_c   1.000
_cell.angle_alpha   90.00
_cell.angle_beta   90.00
_cell.angle_gamma   90.00
#
_symmetry.space_group_name_H-M   'P 1'
#
loop_
_entity.id
_entity.type
_entity.pdbx_description
1 polymer ?
#
loop_
_entity_poly.entity_id
_entity_poly.type
_entity_poly.pdbx_seq_one_letter_code
_entity_poly.pdbx_strand_id
1 'polypeptide(L)'
;MPSHTKTVFVHSGWRCSSTYVWSRFRALPGVRAYYEPWHEQLARLTANTIDVETPDNSGLRHPGGADPYLREFEVVLDPADGVRRFQPGFALDRFWIEPEASDLAQQAYVEELVGAARARGETPILACCRTLGRVGWLKRRFGGFHVALIRDPVQQWLSFYSLRKRPRPTYFELCHYVLLSEMAGCAEVSRTLLGHDFDAAGTLDARIAAVRRRLKRAPASVSFQAFLAVWLRSYLKALPEADLVVDVDRLARDQAYARRVEAAIEAGCGLRPDFSDCRAPAPHGIAPPVAWRKAAREVVDLMDLHGAIVGPEAPPILFRKLAPAFAAVTPGPVGGMTKLGEALGGLMGGAMVARAPAKAYAAAATRTDGSRR
;
A
#
# COMPACT_ATOMS: atom_id res chain seq x y z
N MET A 1 -9.98 36.08 14.11
CA MET A 1 -10.74 34.82 14.21
C MET A 1 -9.74 33.67 14.21
N PRO A 2 -9.85 32.67 15.10
CA PRO A 2 -8.99 31.50 14.97
C PRO A 2 -9.34 30.83 13.64
N SER A 3 -8.37 30.78 12.74
CA SER A 3 -8.45 30.00 11.50
C SER A 3 -8.81 28.57 11.89
N HIS A 4 -10.04 28.14 11.63
CA HIS A 4 -10.42 26.74 11.82
C HIS A 4 -9.53 25.90 10.91
N THR A 5 -8.51 25.25 11.48
CA THR A 5 -7.58 24.40 10.74
C THR A 5 -8.36 23.23 10.15
N LYS A 6 -8.13 22.99 8.86
CA LYS A 6 -8.82 21.95 8.09
C LYS A 6 -8.49 20.58 8.67
N THR A 7 -9.48 19.68 8.71
CA THR A 7 -9.21 18.26 8.95
C THR A 7 -8.28 17.75 7.84
N VAL A 8 -7.26 16.98 8.21
CA VAL A 8 -6.35 16.37 7.24
C VAL A 8 -6.59 14.87 7.20
N PHE A 9 -6.78 14.34 5.99
CA PHE A 9 -6.88 12.91 5.76
C PHE A 9 -5.64 12.43 5.01
N VAL A 10 -4.98 11.40 5.54
CA VAL A 10 -3.85 10.73 4.89
C VAL A 10 -4.30 9.33 4.48
N HIS A 11 -4.48 9.14 3.18
CA HIS A 11 -4.91 7.92 2.55
C HIS A 11 -3.72 7.14 2.02
N SER A 12 -3.69 5.84 2.25
CA SER A 12 -2.60 4.99 1.80
C SER A 12 -3.08 3.56 1.55
N GLY A 13 -2.25 2.75 0.90
CA GLY A 13 -2.37 1.29 0.99
C GLY A 13 -1.47 0.75 2.10
N TRP A 14 -1.68 -0.50 2.50
CA TRP A 14 -0.77 -1.17 3.43
C TRP A 14 0.68 -1.11 2.97
N ARG A 15 1.60 -0.90 3.90
CA ARG A 15 3.05 -0.83 3.61
C ARG A 15 3.45 0.29 2.64
N CYS A 16 2.70 1.40 2.63
CA CYS A 16 2.94 2.60 1.83
C CYS A 16 3.48 3.77 2.69
N SER A 17 4.36 3.49 3.65
CA SER A 17 4.99 4.50 4.54
C SER A 17 4.02 5.40 5.32
N SER A 18 2.77 4.99 5.50
CA SER A 18 1.73 5.76 6.21
C SER A 18 2.10 6.06 7.65
N THR A 19 2.69 5.09 8.36
CA THR A 19 3.16 5.29 9.74
C THR A 19 4.23 6.37 9.86
N TYR A 20 5.16 6.45 8.89
CA TYR A 20 6.15 7.53 8.88
C TYR A 20 5.48 8.88 8.68
N VAL A 21 4.67 9.04 7.63
CA VAL A 21 3.98 10.31 7.35
C VAL A 21 3.08 10.73 8.52
N TRP A 22 2.32 9.79 9.09
CA TRP A 22 1.52 10.00 10.29
C TRP A 22 2.38 10.51 11.47
N SER A 23 3.52 9.87 11.75
CA SER A 23 4.39 10.28 12.85
C SER A 23 4.91 11.71 12.69
N ARG A 24 5.13 12.17 11.45
CA ARG A 24 5.57 13.54 11.17
C ARG A 24 4.46 14.56 11.40
N PHE A 25 3.20 14.20 11.17
CA PHE A 25 2.07 15.00 11.63
C PHE A 25 1.95 14.96 13.15
N ARG A 26 2.01 13.78 13.77
CA ARG A 26 1.88 13.59 15.22
C ARG A 26 2.87 14.43 16.02
N ALA A 27 4.07 14.65 15.50
CA ALA A 27 5.11 15.45 16.14
C ALA A 27 4.83 16.97 16.16
N LEU A 28 3.81 17.45 15.41
CA LEU A 28 3.46 18.87 15.39
C LEU A 28 2.67 19.27 16.64
N PRO A 29 2.86 20.49 17.16
CA PRO A 29 2.01 21.01 18.23
C PRO A 29 0.60 21.28 17.72
N GLY A 30 -0.41 21.15 18.59
CA GLY A 30 -1.79 21.52 18.29
C GLY A 30 -2.48 20.60 17.28
N VAL A 31 -2.04 19.35 17.17
CA VAL A 31 -2.67 18.33 16.31
C VAL A 31 -3.10 17.12 17.13
N ARG A 32 -4.12 16.43 16.65
CA ARG A 32 -4.49 15.08 17.11
C ARG A 32 -4.45 14.13 15.92
N ALA A 33 -3.42 13.30 15.89
CA ALA A 33 -3.16 12.40 14.78
C ALA A 33 -3.65 10.97 15.08
N TYR A 34 -4.87 10.64 14.64
CA TYR A 34 -5.42 9.31 14.76
C TYR A 34 -4.73 8.33 13.79
N TYR A 35 -4.09 7.30 14.36
CA TYR A 35 -3.46 6.22 13.60
C TYR A 35 -4.47 5.12 13.27
N GLU A 36 -4.59 4.80 11.98
CA GLU A 36 -5.47 3.74 11.47
C GLU A 36 -6.90 3.75 12.05
N PRO A 37 -7.66 4.86 11.96
CA PRO A 37 -9.04 4.98 12.49
C PRO A 37 -10.07 4.03 11.87
N TRP A 38 -9.67 3.12 11.00
CA TRP A 38 -10.51 2.04 10.49
C TRP A 38 -9.97 0.65 10.87
N HIS A 39 -9.04 0.54 11.82
CA HIS A 39 -8.55 -0.76 12.24
C HIS A 39 -9.58 -1.49 13.11
N GLU A 40 -9.86 -2.77 12.82
CA GLU A 40 -10.88 -3.55 13.53
C GLU A 40 -10.63 -3.69 15.03
N GLN A 41 -9.37 -3.54 15.48
CA GLN A 41 -8.99 -3.54 16.90
C GLN A 41 -9.67 -2.44 17.71
N LEU A 42 -10.10 -1.35 17.07
CA LEU A 42 -10.75 -0.24 17.75
C LEU A 42 -12.08 -0.64 18.39
N ALA A 43 -12.73 -1.70 17.92
CA ALA A 43 -13.96 -2.24 18.51
C ALA A 43 -13.77 -2.85 19.90
N ARG A 44 -12.52 -3.12 20.32
CA ARG A 44 -12.20 -3.73 21.61
C ARG A 44 -11.05 -3.03 22.31
N LEU A 45 -10.74 -1.80 21.87
CA LEU A 45 -9.65 -1.04 22.44
C LEU A 45 -9.94 -0.75 23.91
N THR A 46 -8.94 -0.89 24.77
CA THR A 46 -9.05 -0.53 26.19
C THR A 46 -7.91 0.42 26.54
N ALA A 47 -8.04 1.17 27.64
CA ALA A 47 -6.95 2.02 28.13
C ALA A 47 -5.66 1.21 28.36
N ASN A 48 -5.78 0.01 28.91
CA ASN A 48 -4.65 -0.89 29.09
C ASN A 48 -4.02 -1.36 27.75
N THR A 49 -4.82 -1.59 26.72
CA THR A 49 -4.29 -1.92 25.38
C THR A 49 -3.54 -0.74 24.77
N ILE A 50 -4.04 0.48 24.98
CA ILE A 50 -3.36 1.70 24.54
C ILE A 50 -1.98 1.76 25.20
N ASP A 51 -1.89 1.67 26.52
CA ASP A 51 -0.62 1.81 27.25
C ASP A 51 0.46 0.80 26.82
N VAL A 52 0.04 -0.37 26.35
CA VAL A 52 0.96 -1.45 25.98
C VAL A 52 1.36 -1.40 24.51
N GLU A 53 0.57 -0.89 23.57
CA GLU A 53 0.90 -0.95 22.14
C GLU A 53 1.79 0.21 21.67
N THR A 54 3.10 -0.04 21.58
CA THR A 54 4.11 0.95 21.18
C THR A 54 4.82 0.56 19.88
N PRO A 55 5.44 1.54 19.18
CA PRO A 55 6.30 1.25 18.04
C PRO A 55 7.35 0.17 18.27
N ASP A 56 7.98 0.20 19.43
CA ASP A 56 9.07 -0.71 19.80
C ASP A 56 8.61 -2.17 19.94
N ASN A 57 7.35 -2.42 20.33
CA ASN A 57 6.84 -3.78 20.54
C ASN A 57 5.88 -4.31 19.46
N SER A 58 5.52 -3.49 18.48
CA SER A 58 4.63 -3.88 17.37
C SER A 58 5.20 -4.97 16.43
N GLY A 59 6.53 -5.14 16.40
CA GLY A 59 7.21 -6.04 15.46
C GLY A 59 7.15 -5.59 13.98
N LEU A 60 6.64 -4.39 13.69
CA LEU A 60 6.38 -3.90 12.33
C LEU A 60 7.43 -2.90 11.78
N ARG A 61 8.50 -2.64 12.55
CA ARG A 61 9.60 -1.70 12.23
C ARG A 61 9.13 -0.27 11.99
N HIS A 62 8.25 0.22 12.83
CA HIS A 62 7.65 1.54 12.71
C HIS A 62 8.39 2.58 13.58
N PRO A 63 8.42 3.86 13.18
CA PRO A 63 9.00 4.94 14.00
C PRO A 63 8.05 5.35 15.15
N GLY A 64 8.60 5.89 16.24
CA GLY A 64 7.81 6.54 17.32
C GLY A 64 8.17 6.19 18.76
N GLY A 65 9.17 5.33 19.00
CA GLY A 65 9.68 5.03 20.35
C GLY A 65 8.63 4.39 21.27
N ALA A 66 8.56 4.87 22.51
CA ALA A 66 7.71 4.31 23.57
C ALA A 66 6.29 4.92 23.62
N ASP A 67 5.98 5.96 22.84
CA ASP A 67 4.66 6.57 22.88
C ASP A 67 3.62 5.65 22.22
N PRO A 68 2.52 5.29 22.91
CA PRO A 68 1.49 4.42 22.37
C PRO A 68 0.92 4.87 21.04
N TYR A 69 0.70 3.95 20.10
CA TYR A 69 0.12 4.28 18.78
C TYR A 69 -1.28 4.88 18.85
N LEU A 70 -2.05 4.41 19.82
CA LEU A 70 -3.49 4.61 19.89
C LEU A 70 -3.89 5.61 20.99
N ARG A 71 -2.90 6.31 21.56
CA ARG A 71 -3.10 7.33 22.61
C ARG A 71 -4.16 8.35 22.22
N GLU A 72 -4.20 8.71 20.93
CA GLU A 72 -5.12 9.72 20.43
C GLU A 72 -6.60 9.33 20.58
N PHE A 73 -6.89 8.02 20.71
CA PHE A 73 -8.24 7.49 20.91
C PHE A 73 -8.72 7.52 22.37
N GLU A 74 -7.87 7.79 23.37
CA GLU A 74 -8.26 7.81 24.79
C GLU A 74 -9.48 8.71 25.05
N VAL A 75 -9.55 9.86 24.37
CA VAL A 75 -10.62 10.86 24.52
C VAL A 75 -11.97 10.41 23.94
N VAL A 76 -11.95 9.39 23.08
CA VAL A 76 -13.12 8.79 22.43
C VAL A 76 -13.34 7.33 22.85
N LEU A 77 -12.66 6.88 23.90
CA LEU A 77 -12.84 5.53 24.41
C LEU A 77 -14.14 5.43 25.20
N ASP A 78 -14.85 4.33 24.99
CA ASP A 78 -15.87 3.79 25.87
C ASP A 78 -15.21 2.67 26.70
N PRO A 79 -15.19 2.75 28.05
CA PRO A 79 -14.60 1.73 28.90
C PRO A 79 -15.18 0.33 28.68
N ALA A 80 -16.42 0.21 28.17
CA ALA A 80 -17.09 -1.06 27.96
C ALA A 80 -16.99 -1.60 26.51
N ASP A 81 -16.84 -0.73 25.51
CA ASP A 81 -17.13 -1.09 24.10
C ASP A 81 -16.12 -0.55 23.07
N GLY A 82 -14.88 -0.24 23.49
CA GLY A 82 -13.84 0.23 22.57
C GLY A 82 -13.98 1.70 22.19
N VAL A 83 -13.63 2.07 20.96
CA VAL A 83 -13.78 3.46 20.51
C VAL A 83 -15.26 3.75 20.23
N ARG A 84 -15.79 4.83 20.83
CA ARG A 84 -17.19 5.26 20.67
C ARG A 84 -17.59 5.30 19.20
N ARG A 85 -18.77 4.73 18.89
CA ARG A 85 -19.39 4.65 17.56
C ARG A 85 -18.62 3.82 16.52
N PHE A 86 -17.46 3.26 16.85
CA PHE A 86 -16.75 2.39 15.93
C PHE A 86 -17.53 1.08 15.74
N GLN A 87 -17.63 0.60 14.51
CA GLN A 87 -18.20 -0.71 14.20
C GLN A 87 -17.14 -1.56 13.51
N PRO A 88 -16.96 -2.85 13.88
CA PRO A 88 -15.97 -3.73 13.24
C PRO A 88 -16.04 -3.76 11.71
N GLY A 89 -17.26 -3.64 11.15
CA GLY A 89 -17.50 -3.63 9.72
C GLY A 89 -16.79 -2.48 9.00
N PHE A 90 -16.59 -1.32 9.64
CA PHE A 90 -15.94 -0.17 8.99
C PHE A 90 -14.55 -0.52 8.42
N ALA A 91 -13.87 -1.51 9.02
CA ALA A 91 -12.52 -1.90 8.64
C ALA A 91 -12.39 -2.26 7.16
N LEU A 92 -13.21 -3.18 6.64
CA LEU A 92 -13.17 -3.58 5.23
C LEU A 92 -14.55 -3.60 4.55
N ASP A 93 -15.65 -3.55 5.30
CA ASP A 93 -16.98 -3.52 4.69
C ASP A 93 -17.15 -2.17 4.00
N ARG A 94 -17.80 -2.23 2.83
CA ARG A 94 -17.99 -1.06 1.97
C ARG A 94 -16.64 -0.33 1.81
N PHE A 95 -15.58 -1.06 1.48
CA PHE A 95 -14.24 -0.47 1.27
C PHE A 95 -14.29 0.64 0.21
N TRP A 96 -15.00 0.36 -0.89
CA TRP A 96 -15.28 1.33 -1.94
C TRP A 96 -16.67 1.96 -1.72
N ILE A 97 -16.68 3.19 -1.19
CA ILE A 97 -17.93 3.96 -1.00
C ILE A 97 -18.00 5.04 -2.07
N GLU A 98 -19.12 5.10 -2.79
CA GLU A 98 -19.36 6.18 -3.76
C GLU A 98 -19.52 7.53 -3.04
N PRO A 99 -19.06 8.65 -3.64
CA PRO A 99 -19.11 9.95 -2.97
C PRO A 99 -20.53 10.32 -2.51
N GLU A 100 -21.56 9.93 -3.24
CA GLU A 100 -22.97 10.25 -2.96
C GLU A 100 -23.64 9.25 -2.01
N ALA A 101 -23.02 8.09 -1.73
CA ALA A 101 -23.67 7.03 -0.96
C ALA A 101 -23.84 7.40 0.53
N SER A 102 -25.01 7.11 1.10
CA SER A 102 -25.24 7.27 2.54
C SER A 102 -24.52 6.20 3.35
N ASP A 103 -23.91 6.62 4.46
CA ASP A 103 -23.36 5.73 5.49
C ASP A 103 -23.32 6.51 6.83
N LEU A 104 -24.51 6.67 7.44
CA LEU A 104 -24.70 7.52 8.63
C LEU A 104 -23.89 7.03 9.83
N ALA A 105 -23.72 5.72 9.98
CA ALA A 105 -22.97 5.15 11.09
C ALA A 105 -21.47 5.52 10.98
N GLN A 106 -20.87 5.33 9.80
CA GLN A 106 -19.48 5.69 9.59
C GLN A 106 -19.28 7.21 9.60
N GLN A 107 -20.26 7.98 9.13
CA GLN A 107 -20.23 9.44 9.22
C GLN A 107 -20.20 9.89 10.68
N ALA A 108 -21.14 9.43 11.52
CA ALA A 108 -21.20 9.79 12.94
C ALA A 108 -19.93 9.40 13.70
N TYR A 109 -19.30 8.28 13.33
CA TYR A 109 -18.00 7.87 13.89
C TYR A 109 -16.88 8.87 13.57
N VAL A 110 -16.75 9.30 12.31
CA VAL A 110 -15.72 10.26 11.92
C VAL A 110 -16.01 11.65 12.50
N GLU A 111 -17.28 12.05 12.59
CA GLU A 111 -17.70 13.28 13.28
C GLU A 111 -17.29 13.29 14.76
N GLU A 112 -17.41 12.16 15.46
CA GLU A 112 -16.96 12.01 16.85
C GLU A 112 -15.44 12.24 16.98
N LEU A 113 -14.62 11.62 16.11
CA LEU A 113 -13.16 11.81 16.13
C LEU A 113 -12.78 13.27 15.85
N VAL A 114 -13.36 13.86 14.81
CA VAL A 114 -13.10 15.25 14.41
C VAL A 114 -13.57 16.22 15.50
N GLY A 115 -14.75 15.99 16.07
CA GLY A 115 -15.31 16.77 17.16
C GLY A 115 -14.46 16.72 18.43
N ALA A 116 -14.00 15.53 18.82
CA ALA A 116 -13.16 15.33 20.00
C ALA A 116 -11.81 16.06 19.90
N ALA A 117 -11.16 16.04 18.74
CA ALA A 117 -9.94 16.82 18.50
C ALA A 117 -10.21 18.33 18.59
N ARG A 118 -11.26 18.80 17.89
CA ARG A 118 -11.59 20.24 17.84
C ARG A 118 -12.02 20.81 19.18
N ALA A 119 -12.74 20.03 19.99
CA ALA A 119 -13.13 20.42 21.35
C ALA A 119 -11.92 20.72 22.25
N ARG A 120 -10.73 20.22 21.89
CA ARG A 120 -9.46 20.45 22.58
C ARG A 120 -8.59 21.51 21.90
N GLY A 121 -9.10 22.17 20.87
CA GLY A 121 -8.34 23.13 20.06
C GLY A 121 -7.26 22.48 19.18
N GLU A 122 -7.35 21.18 18.92
CA GLU A 122 -6.39 20.42 18.12
C GLU A 122 -6.89 20.23 16.68
N THR A 123 -5.96 20.23 15.71
CA THR A 123 -6.25 19.92 14.30
C THR A 123 -6.36 18.40 14.11
N PRO A 124 -7.50 17.86 13.65
CA PRO A 124 -7.66 16.42 13.46
C PRO A 124 -6.90 15.94 12.21
N ILE A 125 -6.06 14.94 12.39
CA ILE A 125 -5.36 14.22 11.32
C ILE A 125 -5.78 12.75 11.37
N LEU A 126 -6.30 12.21 10.27
CA LEU A 126 -6.73 10.81 10.18
C LEU A 126 -5.88 10.10 9.12
N ALA A 127 -4.95 9.25 9.56
CA ALA A 127 -4.04 8.52 8.67
C ALA A 127 -4.39 7.03 8.64
N CYS A 128 -4.77 6.51 7.47
CA CYS A 128 -5.25 5.14 7.37
C CYS A 128 -4.93 4.45 6.03
N CYS A 129 -4.61 3.17 6.12
CA CYS A 129 -4.40 2.28 4.97
C CYS A 129 -5.68 1.67 4.38
N ARG A 130 -6.86 1.96 4.96
CA ARG A 130 -8.17 1.41 4.58
C ARG A 130 -9.11 2.41 3.89
N THR A 131 -8.63 3.61 3.60
CA THR A 131 -9.50 4.73 3.18
C THR A 131 -9.37 5.10 1.70
N LEU A 132 -8.46 4.49 0.93
CA LEU A 132 -8.31 4.78 -0.50
C LEU A 132 -9.60 4.53 -1.30
N GLY A 133 -10.39 3.53 -0.95
CA GLY A 133 -11.67 3.25 -1.62
C GLY A 133 -12.79 4.26 -1.31
N ARG A 134 -12.58 5.17 -0.35
CA ARG A 134 -13.63 6.08 0.15
C ARG A 134 -13.16 7.54 0.26
N VAL A 135 -12.11 7.93 -0.48
CA VAL A 135 -11.58 9.30 -0.47
C VAL A 135 -12.66 10.31 -0.87
N GLY A 136 -13.34 10.12 -1.99
CA GLY A 136 -14.40 11.02 -2.43
C GLY A 136 -15.58 11.09 -1.46
N TRP A 137 -15.95 9.97 -0.83
CA TRP A 137 -16.98 9.93 0.21
C TRP A 137 -16.59 10.76 1.45
N LEU A 138 -15.35 10.61 1.93
CA LEU A 138 -14.80 11.40 3.03
C LEU A 138 -14.74 12.88 2.65
N LYS A 139 -14.23 13.21 1.47
CA LYS A 139 -14.08 14.59 0.98
C LYS A 139 -15.42 15.32 0.89
N ARG A 140 -16.44 14.66 0.35
CA ARG A 140 -17.78 15.26 0.23
C ARG A 140 -18.43 15.55 1.58
N ARG A 141 -18.14 14.74 2.62
CA ARG A 141 -18.76 14.88 3.96
C ARG A 141 -18.00 15.77 4.91
N PHE A 142 -16.68 15.71 4.88
CA PHE A 142 -15.83 16.36 5.87
C PHE A 142 -15.03 17.53 5.31
N GLY A 143 -15.01 17.69 3.98
CA GLY A 143 -14.06 18.58 3.31
C GLY A 143 -12.64 18.30 3.79
N GLY A 144 -11.87 19.35 4.00
CA GLY A 144 -10.52 19.24 4.56
C GLY A 144 -9.44 19.17 3.48
N PHE A 145 -8.30 18.59 3.84
CA PHE A 145 -7.16 18.40 2.96
C PHE A 145 -6.80 16.91 2.86
N HIS A 146 -6.87 16.36 1.65
CA HIS A 146 -6.72 14.93 1.38
C HIS A 146 -5.38 14.63 0.72
N VAL A 147 -4.53 13.91 1.44
CA VAL A 147 -3.23 13.45 0.97
C VAL A 147 -3.31 11.97 0.60
N ALA A 148 -3.00 11.60 -0.64
CA ALA A 148 -2.89 10.21 -1.07
C ALA A 148 -1.41 9.80 -1.20
N LEU A 149 -0.99 8.81 -0.41
CA LEU A 149 0.35 8.21 -0.49
C LEU A 149 0.36 7.09 -1.51
N ILE A 150 1.31 7.09 -2.44
CA ILE A 150 1.48 6.03 -3.45
C ILE A 150 2.92 5.52 -3.49
N ARG A 151 3.07 4.20 -3.58
CA ARG A 151 4.34 3.47 -3.64
C ARG A 151 4.41 2.59 -4.88
N ASP A 152 5.62 2.27 -5.31
CA ASP A 152 5.90 1.22 -6.29
C ASP A 152 5.16 -0.07 -5.89
N PRO A 153 4.25 -0.58 -6.74
CA PRO A 153 3.38 -1.69 -6.37
C PRO A 153 4.18 -2.97 -6.10
N VAL A 154 5.29 -3.19 -6.81
CA VAL A 154 6.13 -4.38 -6.61
C VAL A 154 6.84 -4.31 -5.26
N GLN A 155 7.47 -3.18 -4.93
CA GLN A 155 8.13 -2.99 -3.63
C GLN A 155 7.14 -2.97 -2.46
N GLN A 156 5.93 -2.43 -2.67
CA GLN A 156 4.87 -2.44 -1.68
C GLN A 156 4.41 -3.87 -1.38
N TRP A 157 4.14 -4.67 -2.42
CA TRP A 157 3.79 -6.08 -2.27
C TRP A 157 4.91 -6.89 -1.60
N LEU A 158 6.15 -6.74 -2.07
CA LEU A 158 7.31 -7.41 -1.46
C LEU A 158 7.47 -7.07 0.03
N SER A 159 7.10 -5.84 0.43
CA SER A 159 7.21 -5.39 1.81
C SER A 159 6.37 -6.20 2.79
N PHE A 160 5.16 -6.63 2.41
CA PHE A 160 4.40 -7.57 3.24
C PHE A 160 4.68 -9.02 2.88
N TYR A 161 4.89 -9.34 1.60
CA TYR A 161 5.09 -10.73 1.17
C TYR A 161 6.34 -11.36 1.82
N SER A 162 7.41 -10.57 1.99
CA SER A 162 8.64 -11.02 2.66
C SER A 162 8.46 -11.36 4.15
N LEU A 163 7.34 -10.97 4.78
CA LEU A 163 7.03 -11.29 6.19
C LEU A 163 6.36 -12.67 6.36
N ARG A 164 6.08 -13.40 5.28
CA ARG A 164 5.51 -14.75 5.35
C ARG A 164 6.41 -15.67 6.19
N LYS A 165 5.83 -16.32 7.21
CA LYS A 165 6.49 -17.36 8.02
C LYS A 165 5.88 -18.73 7.71
N ARG A 166 6.65 -19.64 7.08
CA ARG A 166 6.14 -20.90 6.47
C ARG A 166 5.08 -20.55 5.37
N PRO A 167 4.41 -21.48 4.66
CA PRO A 167 3.47 -21.11 3.60
C PRO A 167 2.15 -20.59 4.21
N ARG A 168 2.21 -19.51 4.98
CA ARG A 168 1.07 -18.82 5.58
C ARG A 168 1.06 -17.39 5.04
N PRO A 169 0.00 -16.97 4.35
CA PRO A 169 -0.16 -15.59 3.91
C PRO A 169 -0.13 -14.67 5.11
N THR A 170 0.46 -13.49 4.91
CA THR A 170 0.40 -12.42 5.90
C THR A 170 -1.02 -11.90 6.05
N TYR A 171 -1.30 -11.22 7.16
CA TYR A 171 -2.58 -10.55 7.37
C TYR A 171 -2.91 -9.58 6.21
N PHE A 172 -1.92 -8.84 5.72
CA PHE A 172 -2.06 -7.94 4.57
C PHE A 172 -2.56 -8.67 3.33
N GLU A 173 -2.00 -9.85 3.00
CA GLU A 173 -2.45 -10.64 1.86
C GLU A 173 -3.89 -11.11 2.02
N LEU A 174 -4.26 -11.53 3.24
CA LEU A 174 -5.63 -11.96 3.53
C LEU A 174 -6.63 -10.82 3.34
N CYS A 175 -6.29 -9.59 3.76
CA CYS A 175 -7.14 -8.42 3.49
C CYS A 175 -7.34 -8.18 1.99
N HIS A 176 -6.29 -8.30 1.17
CA HIS A 176 -6.43 -8.13 -0.28
C HIS A 176 -7.28 -9.25 -0.92
N TYR A 177 -7.21 -10.48 -0.41
CA TYR A 177 -8.09 -11.55 -0.86
C TYR A 177 -9.56 -11.28 -0.53
N VAL A 178 -9.85 -10.84 0.71
CA VAL A 178 -11.21 -10.45 1.12
C VAL A 178 -11.73 -9.29 0.27
N LEU A 179 -10.92 -8.23 0.12
CA LEU A 179 -11.31 -7.07 -0.68
C LEU A 179 -11.55 -7.41 -2.14
N LEU A 180 -10.71 -8.26 -2.76
CA LEU A 180 -10.94 -8.70 -4.12
C LEU A 180 -12.21 -9.55 -4.23
N SER A 181 -12.46 -10.45 -3.27
CA SER A 181 -13.67 -11.29 -3.30
C SER A 181 -14.97 -10.50 -3.21
N GLU A 182 -14.92 -9.29 -2.65
CA GLU A 182 -16.08 -8.44 -2.40
C GLU A 182 -16.13 -7.20 -3.31
N MET A 183 -15.20 -7.09 -4.26
CA MET A 183 -15.11 -5.95 -5.14
C MET A 183 -16.31 -5.91 -6.10
N ALA A 184 -17.22 -4.97 -5.88
CA ALA A 184 -18.44 -4.81 -6.68
C ALA A 184 -18.10 -4.64 -8.18
N GLY A 185 -18.82 -5.38 -9.03
CA GLY A 185 -18.60 -5.39 -10.48
C GLY A 185 -17.37 -6.20 -10.94
N CYS A 186 -16.69 -6.92 -10.04
CA CYS A 186 -15.48 -7.67 -10.35
C CYS A 186 -15.57 -9.16 -9.98
N ALA A 187 -16.78 -9.74 -9.96
CA ALA A 187 -16.97 -11.15 -9.59
C ALA A 187 -16.18 -12.12 -10.50
N GLU A 188 -16.17 -11.89 -11.82
CA GLU A 188 -15.39 -12.70 -12.76
C GLU A 188 -13.88 -12.55 -12.57
N VAL A 189 -13.40 -11.31 -12.36
CA VAL A 189 -12.00 -11.02 -12.05
C VAL A 189 -11.58 -11.75 -10.78
N SER A 190 -12.38 -11.65 -9.72
CA SER A 190 -12.17 -12.32 -8.44
C SER A 190 -12.09 -13.84 -8.61
N ARG A 191 -13.08 -14.45 -9.28
CA ARG A 191 -13.07 -15.90 -9.57
C ARG A 191 -11.83 -16.34 -10.33
N THR A 192 -11.44 -15.56 -11.34
CA THR A 192 -10.29 -15.87 -12.19
C THR A 192 -8.99 -15.82 -11.39
N LEU A 193 -8.79 -14.76 -10.60
CA LEU A 193 -7.54 -14.55 -9.85
C LEU A 193 -7.43 -15.41 -8.58
N LEU A 194 -8.55 -15.62 -7.87
CA LEU A 194 -8.57 -16.37 -6.61
C LEU A 194 -8.87 -17.87 -6.82
N GLY A 195 -9.43 -18.25 -7.97
CA GLY A 195 -9.80 -19.62 -8.30
C GLY A 195 -10.94 -20.18 -7.44
N HIS A 196 -11.74 -19.31 -6.83
CA HIS A 196 -12.86 -19.67 -5.96
C HIS A 196 -13.77 -18.47 -5.68
N ASP A 197 -15.07 -18.73 -5.49
CA ASP A 197 -16.03 -17.78 -4.94
C ASP A 197 -16.00 -17.84 -3.41
N PHE A 198 -15.97 -16.68 -2.75
CA PHE A 198 -16.07 -16.58 -1.29
C PHE A 198 -17.39 -15.91 -0.91
N ASP A 199 -18.00 -16.41 0.15
CA ASP A 199 -19.16 -15.76 0.76
C ASP A 199 -18.70 -14.48 1.48
N ALA A 200 -19.37 -13.37 1.20
CA ALA A 200 -19.14 -12.07 1.83
C ALA A 200 -19.86 -11.93 3.18
N ALA A 201 -20.65 -12.93 3.60
CA ALA A 201 -21.39 -12.89 4.84
C ALA A 201 -20.51 -13.17 6.08
N GLY A 202 -20.94 -12.62 7.21
CA GLY A 202 -20.35 -12.86 8.52
C GLY A 202 -19.26 -11.88 8.93
N THR A 203 -18.59 -12.17 10.05
CA THR A 203 -17.57 -11.29 10.63
C THR A 203 -16.32 -11.23 9.75
N LEU A 204 -15.55 -10.15 9.86
CA LEU A 204 -14.26 -10.02 9.18
C LEU A 204 -13.32 -11.20 9.50
N ASP A 205 -13.27 -11.64 10.75
CA ASP A 205 -12.47 -12.80 11.16
C ASP A 205 -12.88 -14.09 10.44
N ALA A 206 -14.19 -14.32 10.28
CA ALA A 206 -14.71 -15.49 9.58
C ALA A 206 -14.30 -15.47 8.09
N ARG A 207 -14.41 -14.31 7.44
CA ARG A 207 -13.99 -14.12 6.04
C ARG A 207 -12.48 -14.28 5.85
N ILE A 208 -11.68 -13.69 6.74
CA ILE A 208 -10.22 -13.87 6.77
C ILE A 208 -9.86 -15.35 6.95
N ALA A 209 -10.56 -16.07 7.83
CA ALA A 209 -10.36 -17.50 8.03
C ALA A 209 -10.74 -18.32 6.78
N ALA A 210 -11.82 -17.94 6.08
CA ALA A 210 -12.25 -18.58 4.84
C ALA A 210 -11.18 -18.45 3.73
N VAL A 211 -10.75 -17.23 3.42
CA VAL A 211 -9.69 -17.01 2.40
C VAL A 211 -8.37 -17.66 2.83
N ARG A 212 -8.02 -17.63 4.13
CA ARG A 212 -6.82 -18.31 4.64
C ARG A 212 -6.87 -19.82 4.43
N ARG A 213 -7.98 -20.47 4.74
CA ARG A 213 -8.13 -21.93 4.58
C ARG A 213 -7.91 -22.35 3.12
N ARG A 214 -8.47 -21.59 2.18
CA ARG A 214 -8.41 -21.87 0.74
C ARG A 214 -7.05 -21.50 0.12
N LEU A 215 -6.51 -20.34 0.47
CA LEU A 215 -5.38 -19.71 -0.24
C LEU A 215 -4.04 -19.78 0.52
N LYS A 216 -3.97 -20.48 1.66
CA LYS A 216 -2.72 -20.59 2.44
C LYS A 216 -1.50 -21.02 1.62
N ARG A 217 -1.70 -21.90 0.63
CA ARG A 217 -0.65 -22.43 -0.26
C ARG A 217 -0.73 -21.87 -1.69
N ALA A 218 -1.49 -20.81 -1.91
CA ALA A 218 -1.56 -20.19 -3.23
C ALA A 218 -0.18 -19.68 -3.67
N PRO A 219 0.14 -19.77 -4.97
CA PRO A 219 1.41 -19.27 -5.50
C PRO A 219 1.53 -17.76 -5.31
N ALA A 220 2.75 -17.24 -5.38
CA ALA A 220 3.04 -15.82 -5.22
C ALA A 220 2.27 -14.93 -6.22
N SER A 221 1.99 -15.45 -7.43
CA SER A 221 1.21 -14.77 -8.45
C SER A 221 -0.19 -14.39 -7.98
N VAL A 222 -0.92 -15.30 -7.31
CA VAL A 222 -2.27 -15.03 -6.78
C VAL A 222 -2.22 -13.88 -5.77
N SER A 223 -1.24 -13.87 -4.88
CA SER A 223 -1.02 -12.79 -3.91
C SER A 223 -0.74 -11.46 -4.60
N PHE A 224 0.18 -11.44 -5.56
CA PHE A 224 0.55 -10.23 -6.30
C PHE A 224 -0.61 -9.69 -7.13
N GLN A 225 -1.34 -10.57 -7.84
CA GLN A 225 -2.46 -10.18 -8.69
C GLN A 225 -3.65 -9.67 -7.87
N ALA A 226 -3.98 -10.32 -6.76
CA ALA A 226 -5.02 -9.84 -5.85
C ALA A 226 -4.67 -8.48 -5.23
N PHE A 227 -3.43 -8.32 -4.78
CA PHE A 227 -2.90 -7.04 -4.33
C PHE A 227 -3.04 -5.97 -5.43
N LEU A 228 -2.58 -6.27 -6.65
CA LEU A 228 -2.54 -5.29 -7.72
C LEU A 228 -3.95 -4.89 -8.18
N ALA A 229 -4.90 -5.83 -8.25
CA ALA A 229 -6.28 -5.53 -8.59
C ALA A 229 -6.93 -4.56 -7.60
N VAL A 230 -6.77 -4.82 -6.29
CA VAL A 230 -7.23 -3.93 -5.22
C VAL A 230 -6.50 -2.59 -5.29
N TRP A 231 -5.18 -2.60 -5.44
CA TRP A 231 -4.34 -1.40 -5.56
C TRP A 231 -4.81 -0.50 -6.71
N LEU A 232 -5.01 -1.05 -7.91
CA LEU A 232 -5.48 -0.31 -9.08
C LEU A 232 -6.86 0.29 -8.84
N ARG A 233 -7.83 -0.53 -8.39
CA ARG A 233 -9.20 -0.05 -8.10
C ARG A 233 -9.20 1.07 -7.07
N SER A 234 -8.39 0.93 -6.01
CA SER A 234 -8.28 1.92 -4.95
C SER A 234 -7.66 3.23 -5.41
N TYR A 235 -6.56 3.22 -6.16
CA TYR A 235 -5.94 4.47 -6.64
C TYR A 235 -6.73 5.14 -7.76
N LEU A 236 -7.38 4.39 -8.66
CA LEU A 236 -8.26 4.98 -9.66
C LEU A 236 -9.42 5.75 -9.02
N LYS A 237 -9.89 5.31 -7.84
CA LYS A 237 -10.92 6.02 -7.07
C LYS A 237 -10.36 7.16 -6.22
N ALA A 238 -9.15 7.02 -5.67
CA ALA A 238 -8.56 7.99 -4.77
C ALA A 238 -7.92 9.19 -5.47
N LEU A 239 -7.22 8.96 -6.59
CA LEU A 239 -6.38 9.98 -7.23
C LEU A 239 -7.16 11.21 -7.75
N PRO A 240 -8.36 11.07 -8.35
CA PRO A 240 -9.15 12.24 -8.76
C PRO A 240 -9.60 13.12 -7.59
N GLU A 241 -9.70 12.54 -6.39
CA GLU A 241 -10.25 13.18 -5.21
C GLU A 241 -9.17 13.77 -4.30
N ALA A 242 -7.90 13.37 -4.46
CA ALA A 242 -6.81 13.82 -3.61
C ALA A 242 -6.40 15.27 -3.91
N ASP A 243 -6.17 16.07 -2.87
CA ASP A 243 -5.63 17.43 -3.01
C ASP A 243 -4.10 17.39 -3.20
N LEU A 244 -3.45 16.36 -2.67
CA LEU A 244 -2.02 16.12 -2.82
C LEU A 244 -1.73 14.63 -2.97
N VAL A 245 -0.95 14.27 -4.00
CA VAL A 245 -0.44 12.91 -4.17
C VAL A 245 1.05 12.86 -3.86
N VAL A 246 1.44 12.04 -2.90
CA VAL A 246 2.82 11.87 -2.45
C VAL A 246 3.38 10.54 -2.94
N ASP A 247 4.37 10.61 -3.82
CA ASP A 247 5.20 9.49 -4.22
C ASP A 247 6.20 9.17 -3.10
N VAL A 248 5.91 8.16 -2.29
CA VAL A 248 6.74 7.84 -1.12
C VAL A 248 8.11 7.27 -1.50
N ASP A 249 8.27 6.74 -2.71
CA ASP A 249 9.58 6.27 -3.19
C ASP A 249 10.50 7.45 -3.49
N ARG A 250 9.94 8.58 -3.95
CA ARG A 250 10.67 9.82 -4.16
C ARG A 250 10.89 10.60 -2.87
N LEU A 251 9.91 10.59 -1.96
CA LEU A 251 9.97 11.33 -0.69
C LEU A 251 11.27 11.04 0.07
N ALA A 252 11.69 9.78 0.08
CA ALA A 252 12.90 9.34 0.76
C ALA A 252 14.22 9.57 0.01
N ARG A 253 14.18 9.84 -1.30
CA ARG A 253 15.37 9.85 -2.17
C ARG A 253 15.66 11.22 -2.80
N ASP A 254 14.67 12.09 -2.87
CA ASP A 254 14.73 13.41 -3.51
C ASP A 254 14.36 14.48 -2.47
N GLN A 255 15.37 15.06 -1.83
CA GLN A 255 15.20 16.09 -0.80
C GLN A 255 14.54 17.37 -1.33
N ALA A 256 14.71 17.68 -2.62
CA ALA A 256 14.00 18.79 -3.23
C ALA A 256 12.51 18.47 -3.40
N TYR A 257 12.17 17.23 -3.73
CA TYR A 257 10.78 16.75 -3.72
C TYR A 257 10.18 16.75 -2.31
N ALA A 258 10.91 16.29 -1.30
CA ALA A 258 10.45 16.35 0.09
C ALA A 258 10.06 17.77 0.50
N ARG A 259 10.94 18.76 0.29
CA ARG A 259 10.62 20.18 0.56
C ARG A 259 9.42 20.72 -0.21
N ARG A 260 9.22 20.28 -1.47
CA ARG A 260 8.01 20.64 -2.23
C ARG A 260 6.74 20.04 -1.63
N VAL A 261 6.82 18.80 -1.13
CA VAL A 261 5.69 18.16 -0.44
C VAL A 261 5.37 18.89 0.87
N GLU A 262 6.38 19.25 1.67
CA GLU A 262 6.20 20.04 2.90
C GLU A 262 5.48 21.37 2.60
N ALA A 263 5.97 22.11 1.60
CA ALA A 263 5.38 23.38 1.17
C ALA A 263 3.94 23.23 0.66
N ALA A 264 3.64 22.13 -0.05
CA ALA A 264 2.28 21.86 -0.52
C ALA A 264 1.31 21.52 0.63
N ILE A 265 1.77 20.80 1.66
CA ILE A 265 0.97 20.54 2.86
C ILE A 265 0.73 21.85 3.63
N GLU A 266 1.78 22.67 3.80
CA GLU A 266 1.68 23.98 4.47
C GLU A 266 0.69 24.89 3.73
N ALA A 267 0.77 24.98 2.41
CA ALA A 267 -0.19 25.75 1.61
C ALA A 267 -1.62 25.19 1.67
N GLY A 268 -1.78 23.86 1.76
CA GLY A 268 -3.09 23.19 1.73
C GLY A 268 -3.86 23.26 3.04
N CYS A 269 -3.17 23.06 4.17
CA CYS A 269 -3.79 22.95 5.50
C CYS A 269 -3.11 23.76 6.61
N GLY A 270 -2.04 24.50 6.34
CA GLY A 270 -1.33 25.32 7.33
C GLY A 270 -0.42 24.52 8.26
N LEU A 271 -0.22 23.23 8.00
CA LEU A 271 0.68 22.37 8.79
C LEU A 271 1.97 22.12 8.02
N ARG A 272 3.09 22.06 8.74
CA ARG A 272 4.41 21.85 8.14
C ARG A 272 5.13 20.66 8.77
N PRO A 273 4.73 19.41 8.44
CA PRO A 273 5.52 18.25 8.84
C PRO A 273 6.91 18.35 8.21
N ASP A 274 7.95 17.97 8.95
CA ASP A 274 9.34 17.92 8.44
C ASP A 274 9.64 16.51 7.91
N PHE A 275 10.13 16.38 6.68
CA PHE A 275 10.49 15.11 6.03
C PHE A 275 12.00 14.98 5.75
N SER A 276 12.84 15.86 6.30
CA SER A 276 14.29 15.84 6.09
C SER A 276 14.97 14.53 6.54
N ASP A 277 14.36 13.87 7.53
CA ASP A 277 14.79 12.58 8.07
C ASP A 277 14.23 11.37 7.30
N CYS A 278 13.45 11.58 6.23
CA CYS A 278 12.86 10.47 5.48
C CYS A 278 13.96 9.57 4.90
N ARG A 279 13.87 8.27 5.16
CA ARG A 279 14.78 7.25 4.64
C ARG A 279 14.00 6.11 4.01
N ALA A 280 14.45 5.68 2.84
CA ALA A 280 13.89 4.52 2.17
C ALA A 280 14.49 3.28 2.83
N PRO A 281 13.69 2.25 3.18
CA PRO A 281 14.24 0.94 3.43
C PRO A 281 15.06 0.50 2.22
N ALA A 282 16.16 -0.23 2.46
CA ALA A 282 16.89 -0.87 1.37
C ALA A 282 15.89 -1.66 0.49
N PRO A 283 15.99 -1.58 -0.86
CA PRO A 283 15.14 -2.37 -1.73
C PRO A 283 15.21 -3.84 -1.32
N HIS A 284 14.10 -4.54 -1.40
CA HIS A 284 14.13 -5.99 -1.19
C HIS A 284 15.02 -6.58 -2.29
N GLY A 285 16.24 -7.00 -1.94
CA GLY A 285 17.28 -7.48 -2.86
C GLY A 285 16.98 -8.83 -3.53
N ILE A 286 15.72 -9.24 -3.52
CA ILE A 286 15.24 -10.51 -4.09
C ILE A 286 14.47 -10.13 -5.35
N ALA A 287 14.89 -10.67 -6.50
CA ALA A 287 14.06 -10.64 -7.70
C ALA A 287 12.66 -11.16 -7.32
N PRO A 288 11.56 -10.43 -7.59
CA PRO A 288 10.23 -10.83 -7.14
C PRO A 288 9.98 -12.30 -7.50
N PRO A 289 9.43 -13.13 -6.59
CA PRO A 289 9.20 -14.57 -6.85
C PRO A 289 8.00 -14.81 -7.79
N VAL A 290 7.77 -13.88 -8.70
CA VAL A 290 6.69 -13.84 -9.68
C VAL A 290 7.19 -13.11 -10.93
N ALA A 291 6.75 -13.54 -12.11
CA ALA A 291 6.90 -12.79 -13.35
C ALA A 291 6.00 -11.54 -13.34
N TRP A 292 6.32 -10.58 -12.45
CA TRP A 292 5.43 -9.48 -12.06
C TRP A 292 4.98 -8.62 -13.24
N ARG A 293 5.83 -8.46 -14.28
CA ARG A 293 5.44 -7.72 -15.50
C ARG A 293 4.30 -8.40 -16.24
N LYS A 294 4.38 -9.72 -16.40
CA LYS A 294 3.31 -10.53 -17.03
C LYS A 294 2.05 -10.47 -16.17
N ALA A 295 2.19 -10.73 -14.87
CA ALA A 295 1.08 -10.70 -13.93
C ALA A 295 0.39 -9.32 -13.86
N ALA A 296 1.15 -8.23 -13.98
CA ALA A 296 0.60 -6.89 -14.01
C ALA A 296 -0.24 -6.61 -15.26
N ARG A 297 0.24 -7.04 -16.44
CA ARG A 297 -0.53 -6.93 -17.69
C ARG A 297 -1.79 -7.77 -17.63
N GLU A 298 -1.70 -9.02 -17.16
CA GLU A 298 -2.86 -9.90 -16.99
C GLU A 298 -3.95 -9.27 -16.11
N VAL A 299 -3.58 -8.61 -15.00
CA VAL A 299 -4.55 -7.91 -14.15
C VAL A 299 -5.16 -6.71 -14.85
N VAL A 300 -4.36 -5.92 -15.56
CA VAL A 300 -4.83 -4.73 -16.28
C VAL A 300 -5.78 -5.10 -17.41
N ASP A 301 -5.47 -6.16 -18.15
CA ASP A 301 -6.32 -6.68 -19.23
C ASP A 301 -7.60 -7.27 -18.65
N LEU A 302 -7.51 -8.08 -17.60
CA LEU A 302 -8.66 -8.72 -16.95
C LEU A 302 -9.63 -7.72 -16.33
N MET A 303 -9.14 -6.57 -15.87
CA MET A 303 -9.95 -5.50 -15.29
C MET A 303 -10.35 -4.42 -16.31
N ASP A 304 -9.97 -4.57 -17.58
CA ASP A 304 -10.20 -3.58 -18.65
C ASP A 304 -9.69 -2.16 -18.29
N LEU A 305 -8.48 -2.08 -17.73
CA LEU A 305 -7.92 -0.82 -17.19
C LEU A 305 -6.92 -0.13 -18.12
N HIS A 306 -6.77 -0.59 -19.36
CA HIS A 306 -5.77 -0.02 -20.27
C HIS A 306 -6.00 1.49 -20.49
N GLY A 307 -7.24 1.89 -20.81
CA GLY A 307 -7.60 3.30 -20.97
C GLY A 307 -7.41 4.13 -19.69
N ALA A 308 -7.66 3.55 -18.52
CA ALA A 308 -7.51 4.24 -17.24
C ALA A 308 -6.03 4.41 -16.80
N ILE A 309 -5.10 3.67 -17.41
CA ILE A 309 -3.67 3.69 -17.06
C ILE A 309 -2.83 4.44 -18.10
N VAL A 310 -3.14 4.30 -19.39
CA VAL A 310 -2.35 4.92 -20.48
C VAL A 310 -3.13 5.97 -21.28
N GLY A 311 -4.43 6.12 -21.03
CA GLY A 311 -5.27 7.08 -21.73
C GLY A 311 -4.94 8.54 -21.39
N PRO A 312 -5.52 9.50 -22.14
CA PRO A 312 -5.23 10.92 -21.97
C PRO A 312 -5.59 11.44 -20.57
N GLU A 313 -6.65 10.89 -19.97
CA GLU A 313 -7.13 11.25 -18.62
C GLU A 313 -6.47 10.40 -17.51
N ALA A 314 -5.52 9.52 -17.84
CA ALA A 314 -4.90 8.66 -16.86
C ALA A 314 -4.02 9.47 -15.89
N PRO A 315 -4.13 9.27 -14.57
CA PRO A 315 -3.27 9.94 -13.61
C PRO A 315 -1.79 9.66 -13.92
N PRO A 316 -0.94 10.68 -14.23
CA PRO A 316 0.43 10.44 -14.70
C PRO A 316 1.31 9.66 -13.71
N ILE A 317 0.98 9.69 -12.42
CA ILE A 317 1.68 8.90 -11.42
C ILE A 317 1.37 7.41 -11.54
N LEU A 318 0.15 7.03 -11.90
CA LEU A 318 -0.25 5.63 -12.08
C LEU A 318 0.52 5.02 -13.25
N PHE A 319 0.56 5.72 -14.39
CA PHE A 319 1.37 5.34 -15.53
C PHE A 319 2.84 5.15 -15.14
N ARG A 320 3.45 6.14 -14.46
CA ARG A 320 4.87 6.05 -14.05
C ARG A 320 5.16 4.82 -13.17
N LYS A 321 4.24 4.47 -12.26
CA LYS A 321 4.39 3.29 -11.38
C LYS A 321 4.28 1.97 -12.13
N LEU A 322 3.55 1.93 -13.24
CA LEU A 322 3.33 0.71 -14.03
C LEU A 322 4.15 0.65 -15.32
N ALA A 323 4.74 1.76 -15.77
CA ALA A 323 5.55 1.84 -16.97
C ALA A 323 6.64 0.74 -17.02
N PRO A 324 7.33 0.39 -15.92
CA PRO A 324 8.26 -0.74 -15.91
C PRO A 324 7.66 -2.11 -16.30
N ALA A 325 6.35 -2.34 -16.07
CA ALA A 325 5.63 -3.54 -16.52
C ALA A 325 5.27 -3.50 -18.01
N PHE A 326 5.05 -2.31 -18.57
CA PHE A 326 4.68 -2.11 -19.97
C PHE A 326 5.87 -1.88 -20.91
N ALA A 327 7.01 -1.42 -20.39
CA ALA A 327 8.22 -1.15 -21.18
C ALA A 327 8.86 -2.39 -21.84
N ALA A 328 8.48 -3.59 -21.41
CA ALA A 328 8.95 -4.85 -21.97
C ALA A 328 7.90 -5.49 -22.88
N VAL A 329 7.64 -4.85 -24.01
CA VAL A 329 7.22 -5.50 -25.26
C VAL A 329 8.08 -4.93 -26.37
N THR A 330 9.33 -5.36 -26.46
CA THR A 330 9.96 -5.40 -27.78
C THR A 330 9.15 -6.43 -28.57
N PRO A 331 8.58 -6.10 -29.74
CA PRO A 331 8.10 -7.14 -30.64
C PRO A 331 9.26 -8.11 -30.83
N GLY A 332 9.06 -9.39 -30.50
CA GLY A 332 10.00 -10.41 -30.93
C GLY A 332 10.16 -10.27 -32.45
N PRO A 333 11.37 -10.48 -33.01
CA PRO A 333 11.52 -10.43 -34.46
C PRO A 333 10.50 -11.39 -35.05
N VAL A 334 9.67 -10.88 -35.96
CA VAL A 334 8.76 -11.68 -36.77
C VAL A 334 9.64 -12.70 -37.48
N GLY A 335 9.68 -13.91 -36.93
CA GLY A 335 10.47 -15.01 -37.43
C GLY A 335 9.93 -15.39 -38.80
N GLY A 336 10.70 -15.06 -39.83
CA GLY A 336 10.38 -15.27 -41.22
C GLY A 336 10.03 -16.73 -41.53
N MET A 337 8.80 -16.94 -41.99
CA MET A 337 8.52 -17.98 -42.97
C MET A 337 9.12 -17.49 -44.29
N THR A 338 10.36 -17.91 -44.58
CA THR A 338 10.90 -18.28 -45.91
C THR A 338 12.42 -18.37 -45.82
N LYS A 339 12.92 -19.59 -45.57
CA LYS A 339 14.22 -20.01 -46.08
C LYS A 339 14.04 -21.36 -46.76
N LEU A 340 13.69 -21.31 -48.03
CA LEU A 340 13.96 -22.37 -48.99
C LEU A 340 14.42 -21.69 -50.28
N GLY A 341 15.65 -21.94 -50.69
CA GLY A 341 16.18 -21.52 -51.99
C GLY A 341 17.45 -20.68 -51.91
N GLU A 342 18.54 -21.29 -52.37
CA GLU A 342 19.68 -20.64 -53.04
C GLU A 342 20.75 -19.94 -52.18
N ALA A 343 21.81 -20.70 -51.88
CA ALA A 343 23.19 -20.26 -52.16
C ALA A 343 24.14 -21.46 -52.02
N LEU A 344 24.12 -22.31 -53.07
CA LEU A 344 25.29 -23.08 -53.47
C LEU A 344 26.27 -22.09 -54.12
N GLY A 345 27.47 -21.95 -53.57
CA GLY A 345 28.58 -21.25 -54.23
C GLY A 345 29.31 -20.25 -53.33
N GLY A 346 30.44 -20.68 -52.76
CA GLY A 346 31.31 -19.77 -52.00
C GLY A 346 32.39 -20.47 -51.18
N LEU A 347 33.16 -21.36 -51.83
CA LEU A 347 34.37 -21.97 -51.31
C LEU A 347 35.52 -20.93 -51.37
N MET A 348 36.26 -20.71 -50.27
CA MET A 348 37.74 -20.64 -50.21
C MET A 348 38.28 -19.86 -49.00
N GLY A 349 39.07 -20.56 -48.16
CA GLY A 349 40.22 -20.05 -47.38
C GLY A 349 39.91 -19.31 -46.07
N GLY A 350 40.52 -19.58 -44.92
CA GLY A 350 41.59 -20.51 -44.51
C GLY A 350 41.94 -20.24 -43.02
N ALA A 351 42.43 -21.29 -42.33
CA ALA A 351 43.38 -21.38 -41.20
C ALA A 351 43.56 -20.16 -40.23
N MET A 352 43.82 -20.25 -38.92
CA MET A 352 44.06 -21.30 -37.92
C MET A 352 44.29 -20.59 -36.55
N VAL A 353 44.03 -21.26 -35.41
CA VAL A 353 44.79 -21.18 -34.11
C VAL A 353 44.63 -19.87 -33.27
N ALA A 354 44.57 -19.78 -31.93
CA ALA A 354 44.87 -20.64 -30.78
C ALA A 354 44.10 -20.21 -29.49
N ARG A 355 43.89 -21.21 -28.62
CA ARG A 355 43.99 -21.31 -27.13
C ARG A 355 43.83 -20.10 -26.18
N ALA A 356 43.01 -20.39 -25.15
CA ALA A 356 42.78 -19.87 -23.78
C ALA A 356 44.06 -19.59 -22.92
N PRO A 357 44.03 -19.09 -21.64
CA PRO A 357 43.01 -19.34 -20.60
C PRO A 357 42.76 -18.27 -19.49
N ALA A 358 41.88 -18.70 -18.58
CA ALA A 358 41.33 -18.14 -17.35
C ALA A 358 42.30 -17.50 -16.33
N LYS A 359 41.72 -16.67 -15.44
CA LYS A 359 42.13 -16.57 -14.03
C LYS A 359 40.92 -16.55 -13.09
N ALA A 360 40.86 -17.58 -12.26
CA ALA A 360 40.10 -17.65 -11.03
C ALA A 360 40.82 -16.87 -9.92
N TYR A 361 40.06 -16.31 -8.98
CA TYR A 361 40.55 -16.02 -7.63
C TYR A 361 39.74 -16.84 -6.65
N ALA A 362 40.44 -17.69 -5.91
CA ALA A 362 39.92 -18.44 -4.78
C ALA A 362 40.74 -18.08 -3.53
N ALA A 363 40.04 -18.16 -2.39
CA ALA A 363 40.57 -18.39 -1.05
C ALA A 363 41.37 -17.25 -0.39
N ALA A 364 41.39 -17.08 0.92
CA ALA A 364 40.63 -17.58 2.07
C ALA A 364 41.24 -16.88 3.31
N ALA A 365 40.46 -16.69 4.38
CA ALA A 365 40.99 -16.71 5.75
C ALA A 365 39.86 -16.98 6.76
N THR A 366 39.68 -18.26 7.09
CA THR A 366 39.36 -18.73 8.46
C THR A 366 40.42 -18.21 9.43
N ARG A 367 40.18 -17.90 10.71
CA ARG A 367 39.76 -18.72 11.87
C ARG A 367 40.02 -17.76 13.08
N THR A 368 39.31 -17.72 14.20
CA THR A 368 39.21 -18.73 15.26
C THR A 368 38.23 -18.29 16.35
N ASP A 369 37.63 -19.33 16.92
CA ASP A 369 36.89 -19.49 18.17
C ASP A 369 37.57 -18.90 19.43
N GLY A 370 36.77 -18.64 20.47
CA GLY A 370 37.21 -18.12 21.77
C GLY A 370 36.05 -17.96 22.75
N SER A 371 35.67 -19.06 23.40
CA SER A 371 34.63 -19.16 24.42
C SER A 371 35.07 -18.73 25.84
N ARG A 372 34.05 -18.50 26.69
CA ARG A 372 34.01 -18.36 28.18
C ARG A 372 34.24 -16.94 28.70
N ARG A 373 33.29 -16.33 29.40
CA ARG A 373 32.62 -16.80 30.63
C ARG A 373 31.15 -16.41 30.69
#